data_AF-A0A5M7BRF9-F1
#
_entry.id   AF-A0A5M7BRF9-F1
#
_cell.length_a   1.000
_cell.length_b   1.000
_cell.length_c   1.000
_cell.angle_alpha   90.00
_cell.angle_beta   90.00
_cell.angle_gamma   90.00
#
_symmetry.space_group_name_H-M   'P 1'
#
loop_
_entity.id
_entity.type
_entity.pdbx_description
1 polymer ?
#
loop_
_entity_poly.entity_id
_entity_poly.type
_entity_poly.pdbx_seq_one_letter_code
_entity_poly.pdbx_strand_id
1 'polypeptide(L)'
;MALSYDQALDRAITALLVEAVEHSRALRHVLEQVGHLVVLRVQLHHSGAAGKSSEVPDGEALPELTNREHEVLGYLVRGGSNREIAKSLGISERTVKNHMRNIFRKLDVADRTSAAVKALESRR
;
A
#
# COMPACT_ATOMS: atom_id res chain seq x y z
N MET A 1 -33.78 -18.93 -34.32
CA MET A 1 -32.45 -18.33 -34.54
C MET A 1 -32.32 -16.94 -33.90
N ALA A 2 -33.23 -15.99 -34.12
CA ALA A 2 -33.14 -14.63 -33.55
C ALA A 2 -33.05 -14.57 -32.01
N LEU A 3 -33.83 -15.39 -31.29
CA LEU A 3 -33.79 -15.49 -29.81
C LEU A 3 -32.41 -15.90 -29.24
N SER A 4 -31.60 -16.64 -30.01
CA SER A 4 -30.26 -17.06 -29.58
C SER A 4 -29.21 -15.96 -29.77
N TYR A 5 -29.44 -15.04 -30.71
CA TYR A 5 -28.55 -13.91 -30.96
C TYR A 5 -28.78 -12.81 -29.93
N ASP A 6 -30.05 -12.54 -29.61
CA ASP A 6 -30.47 -11.57 -28.58
C ASP A 6 -29.93 -11.96 -27.19
N GLN A 7 -30.06 -13.24 -26.82
CA GLN A 7 -29.49 -13.77 -25.58
C GLN A 7 -27.95 -13.74 -25.53
N ALA A 8 -27.28 -13.88 -26.69
CA ALA A 8 -25.83 -13.78 -26.76
C ALA A 8 -25.36 -12.32 -26.61
N LEU A 9 -26.10 -11.38 -27.22
CA LEU A 9 -25.85 -9.96 -27.14
C LEU A 9 -26.03 -9.44 -25.70
N ASP A 10 -27.10 -9.82 -25.02
CA ASP A 10 -27.35 -9.45 -23.62
C ASP A 10 -26.26 -9.96 -22.68
N ARG A 11 -25.75 -11.18 -22.90
CA ARG A 11 -24.63 -11.72 -22.11
C ARG A 11 -23.33 -10.97 -22.38
N ALA A 12 -23.07 -10.60 -23.63
CA ALA A 12 -21.89 -9.82 -23.99
C ALA A 12 -21.95 -8.41 -23.38
N ILE A 13 -23.10 -7.74 -23.46
CA ILE A 13 -23.33 -6.43 -22.82
C ILE A 13 -23.13 -6.54 -21.30
N THR A 14 -23.73 -7.54 -20.66
CA THR A 14 -23.60 -7.76 -19.22
C THR A 14 -22.13 -7.99 -18.81
N ALA A 15 -21.39 -8.80 -19.56
CA ALA A 15 -19.98 -9.07 -19.28
C ALA A 15 -19.12 -7.79 -19.38
N LEU A 16 -19.33 -7.00 -20.45
CA LEU A 16 -18.63 -5.73 -20.65
C LEU A 16 -18.95 -4.70 -19.54
N LEU A 17 -20.21 -4.64 -19.10
CA LEU A 17 -20.62 -3.76 -18.00
C LEU A 17 -20.00 -4.19 -16.67
N VAL A 18 -19.96 -5.49 -16.39
CA VAL A 18 -19.31 -6.02 -15.17
C VAL A 18 -17.81 -5.69 -15.18
N GLU A 19 -17.12 -5.89 -16.30
CA GLU A 19 -15.71 -5.58 -16.44
C GLU A 19 -15.42 -4.07 -16.27
N ALA A 20 -16.26 -3.22 -16.86
CA ALA A 20 -16.15 -1.76 -16.69
C ALA A 20 -16.39 -1.31 -15.23
N VAL A 21 -17.33 -1.95 -14.52
CA VAL A 21 -17.59 -1.68 -13.10
C VAL A 21 -16.41 -2.12 -12.23
N GLU A 22 -15.79 -3.26 -12.51
CA GLU A 22 -14.59 -3.73 -11.80
C GLU A 22 -13.39 -2.79 -11.99
N HIS A 23 -13.13 -2.34 -13.21
CA HIS A 23 -12.09 -1.33 -13.46
C HIS A 23 -12.36 -0.03 -12.69
N SER A 24 -13.61 0.37 -12.55
CA SER A 24 -14.01 1.55 -11.77
C SER A 24 -13.85 1.35 -10.26
N ARG A 25 -14.00 0.12 -9.74
CA ARG A 25 -13.74 -0.21 -8.33
C ARG A 25 -12.27 -0.03 -7.99
N ALA A 26 -11.38 -0.49 -8.85
CA ALA A 26 -9.93 -0.31 -8.67
C ALA A 26 -9.56 1.18 -8.61
N LEU A 27 -10.12 2.01 -9.50
CA LEU A 27 -9.88 3.45 -9.51
C LEU A 27 -10.41 4.14 -8.25
N ARG A 28 -11.61 3.78 -7.76
CA ARG A 28 -12.15 4.28 -6.49
C ARG A 28 -11.22 3.98 -5.31
N HIS A 29 -10.70 2.77 -5.22
CA HIS A 29 -9.82 2.38 -4.14
C HIS A 29 -8.49 3.18 -4.15
N VAL A 30 -7.92 3.41 -5.33
CA VAL A 30 -6.73 4.27 -5.47
C VAL A 30 -7.02 5.70 -5.04
N LEU A 31 -8.18 6.25 -5.42
CA LEU A 31 -8.58 7.60 -5.01
C LEU A 31 -8.77 7.74 -3.50
N GLU A 32 -9.33 6.73 -2.83
CA GLU A 32 -9.43 6.70 -1.35
C GLU A 32 -8.04 6.70 -0.70
N GLN A 33 -7.13 5.84 -1.18
CA GLN A 33 -5.75 5.78 -0.68
C GLN A 33 -5.01 7.11 -0.85
N VAL A 34 -5.12 7.73 -2.02
CA VAL A 34 -4.54 9.06 -2.29
C VAL A 34 -5.17 10.12 -1.37
N GLY A 35 -6.48 10.06 -1.14
CA GLY A 35 -7.17 10.95 -0.21
C GLY A 35 -6.59 10.89 1.21
N HIS A 36 -6.35 9.68 1.73
CA HIS A 36 -5.74 9.50 3.05
C HIS A 36 -4.32 10.09 3.12
N LEU A 37 -3.51 9.91 2.07
CA LEU A 37 -2.16 10.49 2.00
C LEU A 37 -2.18 12.02 1.92
N VAL A 38 -3.14 12.62 1.22
CA VAL A 38 -3.30 14.08 1.17
C VAL A 38 -3.68 14.63 2.54
N VAL A 39 -4.61 13.98 3.26
CA VAL A 39 -5.00 14.38 4.62
C VAL A 39 -3.80 14.29 5.57
N LEU A 40 -3.06 13.18 5.56
CA LEU A 40 -1.86 13.01 6.37
C LEU A 40 -0.77 14.05 6.04
N ARG A 41 -0.66 14.48 4.78
CA ARG A 41 0.30 15.54 4.42
C ARG A 41 -0.11 16.90 4.98
N VAL A 42 -1.39 17.25 4.91
CA VAL A 42 -1.91 18.49 5.52
C VAL A 42 -1.63 18.46 7.03
N GLN A 43 -2.05 17.36 7.68
CA GLN A 43 -1.47 16.71 8.87
C GLN A 43 -0.16 17.26 9.42
N LEU A 44 0.88 16.98 8.64
CA LEU A 44 2.26 17.17 9.01
C LEU A 44 2.71 18.62 8.83
N HIS A 45 2.14 19.35 7.88
CA HIS A 45 2.51 20.75 7.62
C HIS A 45 2.01 21.72 8.69
N HIS A 46 0.92 21.40 9.39
CA HIS A 46 0.42 22.24 10.49
C HIS A 46 0.98 21.87 11.88
N SER A 47 1.80 20.81 11.98
CA SER A 47 2.46 20.40 13.23
C SER A 47 3.92 20.88 13.33
N GLY A 48 4.24 22.01 12.69
CA GLY A 48 5.57 22.62 12.66
C GLY A 48 5.76 23.67 13.76
N ALA A 49 5.65 23.30 15.03
CA ALA A 49 6.14 24.11 16.15
C ALA A 49 6.14 23.31 17.47
N ALA A 50 7.25 22.63 17.78
CA ALA A 50 7.82 22.52 19.12
C ALA A 50 8.99 21.52 19.10
N GLY A 51 10.21 22.03 19.09
CA GLY A 51 11.36 21.26 19.49
C GLY A 51 11.32 21.00 21.00
N LYS A 52 11.81 19.82 21.41
CA LYS A 52 12.66 19.63 22.59
C LYS A 52 13.28 18.24 22.55
N SER A 53 14.60 18.24 22.52
CA SER A 53 15.49 17.13 22.84
C SER A 53 15.28 16.64 24.28
N SER A 54 15.28 15.31 24.44
CA SER A 54 15.72 14.50 25.60
C SER A 54 14.73 13.41 26.01
N GLU A 55 15.32 12.23 26.30
CA GLU A 55 14.77 11.02 26.92
C GLU A 55 13.96 10.10 26.01
N VAL A 56 14.62 8.98 25.68
CA VAL A 56 14.03 7.77 25.09
C VAL A 56 13.29 7.04 26.21
N PRO A 57 11.95 6.96 26.19
CA PRO A 57 11.25 5.90 26.89
C PRO A 57 11.24 4.67 26.01
N ASP A 58 11.37 3.49 26.60
CA ASP A 58 11.25 2.18 25.98
C ASP A 58 9.94 2.05 25.19
N GLY A 59 9.94 2.53 23.95
CA GLY A 59 8.86 2.37 22.99
C GLY A 59 9.00 1.00 22.36
N GLU A 60 7.94 0.20 22.42
CA GLU A 60 7.83 -1.13 21.83
C GLU A 60 8.57 -1.23 20.50
N ALA A 61 9.77 -1.83 20.54
CA ALA A 61 10.54 -2.11 19.36
C ALA A 61 9.65 -2.90 18.40
N LEU A 62 9.46 -2.38 17.18
CA LEU A 62 8.83 -3.15 16.13
C LEU A 62 9.48 -4.54 16.10
N PRO A 63 8.71 -5.64 16.07
CA PRO A 63 9.28 -6.98 16.05
C PRO A 63 10.32 -7.06 14.94
N GLU A 64 11.54 -7.48 15.30
CA GLU A 64 12.75 -7.23 14.52
C GLU A 64 12.57 -7.59 13.04
N LEU A 65 12.37 -6.55 12.22
CA LEU A 65 12.46 -6.69 10.77
C LEU A 65 13.93 -6.97 10.46
N THR A 66 14.17 -7.87 9.52
CA THR A 66 15.54 -8.08 9.00
C THR A 66 16.02 -6.81 8.30
N ASN A 67 17.34 -6.65 8.13
CA ASN A 67 17.91 -5.52 7.36
C ASN A 67 17.25 -5.39 5.98
N ARG A 68 16.99 -6.53 5.34
CA ARG A 68 16.35 -6.56 4.03
C ARG A 68 14.88 -6.14 4.06
N GLU A 69 14.16 -6.52 5.12
CA GLU A 69 12.78 -6.09 5.32
C GLU A 69 12.70 -4.58 5.62
N HIS A 70 13.66 -4.02 6.35
CA HIS A 70 13.79 -2.57 6.55
C HIS A 70 14.04 -1.82 5.24
N GLU A 71 14.93 -2.32 4.38
CA GLU A 71 15.17 -1.72 3.07
C GLU A 71 13.88 -1.71 2.22
N VAL A 72 13.20 -2.85 2.12
CA VAL A 72 11.92 -2.98 1.39
C VAL A 72 10.86 -2.04 1.98
N LEU A 73 10.73 -1.97 3.31
CA LEU A 73 9.81 -1.08 3.99
C LEU A 73 10.14 0.40 3.71
N GLY A 74 11.42 0.76 3.67
CA GLY A 74 11.86 2.11 3.33
C GLY A 74 11.47 2.54 1.92
N TYR A 75 11.61 1.66 0.92
CA TYR A 75 11.10 1.96 -0.43
C TYR A 75 9.57 1.96 -0.49
N LEU A 76 8.92 1.10 0.29
CA LEU A 76 7.46 1.05 0.39
C LEU A 76 6.90 2.38 0.89
N VAL A 77 7.47 2.94 1.96
CA VAL A 77 7.12 4.25 2.54
C VAL A 77 7.33 5.39 1.54
N ARG A 78 8.34 5.29 0.67
CA ARG A 78 8.57 6.24 -0.43
C ARG A 78 7.60 6.09 -1.61
N GLY A 79 6.66 5.15 -1.55
CA GLY A 79 5.68 4.89 -2.62
C GLY A 79 6.17 3.98 -3.75
N GLY A 80 7.33 3.32 -3.60
CA GLY A 80 7.90 2.49 -4.66
C GLY A 80 7.05 1.25 -4.97
N SER A 81 6.73 1.02 -6.24
CA SER A 81 6.07 -0.19 -6.72
C SER A 81 6.95 -1.44 -6.51
N ASN A 82 6.35 -2.63 -6.52
CA ASN A 82 7.11 -3.88 -6.38
C ASN A 82 8.22 -4.00 -7.43
N ARG A 83 7.97 -3.52 -8.65
CA ARG A 83 8.92 -3.50 -9.77
C ARG A 83 10.10 -2.55 -9.51
N GLU A 84 9.82 -1.35 -8.99
CA GLU A 84 10.86 -0.37 -8.66
C GLU A 84 11.71 -0.84 -7.48
N ILE A 85 11.08 -1.43 -6.46
CA ILE A 85 11.78 -2.02 -5.32
C ILE A 85 12.68 -3.16 -5.80
N ALA A 86 12.13 -4.07 -6.60
CA ALA A 86 12.86 -5.19 -7.19
C ALA A 86 14.10 -4.73 -7.95
N LYS A 87 13.94 -3.72 -8.82
CA LYS A 87 15.05 -3.11 -9.58
C LYS A 87 16.08 -2.46 -8.66
N SER A 88 15.64 -1.67 -7.69
CA SER A 88 16.53 -0.93 -6.78
C SER A 88 17.34 -1.86 -5.88
N LEU A 89 16.79 -3.03 -5.57
CA LEU A 89 17.35 -4.00 -4.63
C LEU A 89 18.02 -5.20 -5.34
N GLY A 90 17.97 -5.30 -6.66
CA GLY A 90 18.56 -6.41 -7.42
C GLY A 90 17.89 -7.77 -7.18
N ILE A 91 16.58 -7.79 -6.92
CA ILE A 91 15.80 -9.01 -6.64
C ILE A 91 14.55 -9.09 -7.52
N SER A 92 13.85 -10.24 -7.52
CA SER A 92 12.60 -10.39 -8.26
C SER A 92 11.40 -9.73 -7.57
N GLU A 93 10.38 -9.33 -8.34
CA GLU A 93 9.10 -8.83 -7.77
C GLU A 93 8.42 -9.86 -6.86
N ARG A 94 8.55 -11.15 -7.16
CA ARG A 94 8.06 -12.24 -6.31
C ARG A 94 8.77 -12.23 -4.95
N THR A 95 10.08 -11.99 -4.94
CA THR A 95 10.88 -11.85 -3.72
C THR A 95 10.44 -10.64 -2.90
N VAL A 96 10.14 -9.51 -3.56
CA VAL A 96 9.59 -8.31 -2.90
C VAL A 96 8.23 -8.62 -2.24
N LYS A 97 7.31 -9.29 -2.95
CA LYS A 97 6.01 -9.70 -2.37
C LYS A 97 6.19 -10.60 -1.15
N ASN A 98 7.17 -11.51 -1.17
CA ASN A 98 7.48 -12.35 -0.02
C ASN A 98 7.98 -11.53 1.18
N HIS A 99 8.89 -10.58 0.96
CA HIS A 99 9.33 -9.66 2.01
C HIS A 99 8.15 -8.84 2.57
N MET A 100 7.28 -8.30 1.71
CA MET A 100 6.10 -7.55 2.14
C MET A 100 5.14 -8.40 2.99
N ARG A 101 4.88 -9.65 2.61
CA ARG A 101 4.05 -10.55 3.43
C ARG A 101 4.66 -10.77 4.82
N ASN A 102 5.98 -10.95 4.90
CA ASN A 102 6.66 -11.11 6.18
C ASN A 102 6.61 -9.82 7.01
N ILE A 103 6.82 -8.66 6.38
CA ILE A 103 6.69 -7.34 7.00
C ILE A 103 5.28 -7.16 7.56
N PHE A 104 4.24 -7.44 6.76
CA PHE A 104 2.84 -7.29 7.19
C PHE A 104 2.52 -8.18 8.38
N ARG A 105 2.96 -9.44 8.34
CA ARG A 105 2.80 -10.37 9.46
C ARG A 105 3.55 -9.90 10.72
N LYS A 106 4.78 -9.39 10.57
CA LYS A 106 5.58 -8.91 11.71
C LYS A 106 4.98 -7.63 12.29
N LEU A 107 4.59 -6.68 11.44
CA LEU A 107 4.00 -5.43 11.87
C LEU A 107 2.53 -5.56 12.32
N ASP A 108 1.93 -6.74 12.18
CA ASP A 108 0.51 -7.00 12.45
C ASP A 108 -0.42 -6.03 11.70
N VAL A 109 -0.23 -5.96 10.37
CA VAL A 109 -1.00 -5.10 9.48
C VAL A 109 -1.51 -5.87 8.27
N ALA A 110 -2.68 -5.47 7.76
CA ALA A 110 -3.33 -6.19 6.67
C ALA A 110 -2.84 -5.76 5.28
N ASP A 111 -2.37 -4.51 5.14
CA ASP A 111 -2.10 -3.91 3.84
C ASP A 111 -0.88 -2.99 3.83
N ARG A 112 -0.49 -2.62 2.62
CA ARG A 112 0.66 -1.78 2.32
C ARG A 112 0.56 -0.39 2.98
N THR A 113 -0.62 0.21 2.99
CA THR A 113 -0.83 1.55 3.54
C THR A 113 -0.66 1.52 5.05
N SER A 114 -1.29 0.54 5.71
CA SER A 114 -1.16 0.28 7.14
C SER A 114 0.31 0.04 7.55
N ALA A 115 1.07 -0.71 6.74
CA ALA A 115 2.50 -0.90 6.95
C ALA A 115 3.32 0.41 6.83
N ALA A 116 2.97 1.27 5.85
CA ALA A 116 3.63 2.55 5.66
C ALA A 116 3.37 3.51 6.84
N VAL A 117 2.13 3.57 7.32
CA VAL A 117 1.74 4.40 8.47
C VAL A 117 2.50 3.97 9.72
N LYS A 118 2.48 2.68 10.05
CA LYS A 118 3.17 2.14 11.24
C LYS A 118 4.69 2.39 11.20
N ALA A 119 5.30 2.33 10.01
CA ALA A 119 6.71 2.66 9.80
C ALA A 119 7.04 4.16 9.99
N LEU A 120 6.06 5.06 9.78
CA LEU A 120 6.21 6.49 10.00
C LEU A 120 6.01 6.86 11.47
N GLU A 121 5.08 6.20 12.16
CA GLU A 121 4.81 6.40 13.60
C GLU A 121 5.99 5.97 14.47
N SER A 122 6.62 4.84 14.16
CA SER A 122 7.81 4.31 14.83
C SER A 122 9.09 5.11 14.62
N ARG A 123 9.03 6.20 13.82
CA ARG A 123 10.14 7.15 13.62
C ARG A 123 10.04 8.38 14.54
N ARG A 124 8.99 8.46 15.37
CA ARG A 124 8.82 9.47 16.43
C ARG A 124 9.51 9.00 17.71
#